data_AF-E3QL54-F1
#
_entry.id   AF-E3QL54-F1
#
_cell.length_a   1.000
_cell.length_b   1.000
_cell.length_c   1.000
_cell.angle_alpha   90.00
_cell.angle_beta   90.00
_cell.angle_gamma   90.00
#
_symmetry.space_group_name_H-M   'P 1'
#
loop_
_entity.id
_entity.type
_entity.pdbx_description
1 polymer ?
#
loop_
_entity_poly.entity_id
_entity_poly.type
_entity_poly.pdbx_seq_one_letter_code
_entity_poly.pdbx_strand_id
1 'polypeptide(L)'
;MPVTMLVQPFNTPRVTLRVSGTKIVEENDKEIYSSRGAGMNGMLNMEHFITGYTGHEHEHRATMTEVLGKENADSFFTCLIHHFFTEYNAVLYASLGPNCVWVPFNYRHFMDIDNTSVIKKSGYEPLDRIVHIYAKQNIYAILDLHVILDSRNQGWNCNSDISREALACHYVGNKVVARYNPLNEPADPENIRLIAWLQHSLLRKEEFMQKAGVPVSNSKQGLIYRDSRTDLNAAATNEKRFALLKEQLAIYCEIGGGGGSGGISWSIWLYNDIGYQGMVYLDLEIACIRLVRPFVEKQRRRRRLVRALQRGAQGSGAGVPAGEQGFVFLGAGV
;
A
#
# COMPACT_ATOMS: atom_id res chain seq x y z
N MET A 1 -40.61 3.53 0.84
CA MET A 1 -40.41 4.96 0.55
C MET A 1 -39.00 5.12 0.01
N PRO A 2 -38.79 5.68 -1.18
CA PRO A 2 -37.46 5.87 -1.70
C PRO A 2 -36.80 7.01 -0.93
N VAL A 3 -35.66 6.73 -0.31
CA VAL A 3 -34.80 7.78 0.23
C VAL A 3 -34.22 8.52 -0.97
N THR A 4 -34.85 9.64 -1.32
CA THR A 4 -34.29 10.61 -2.25
C THR A 4 -32.94 11.06 -1.68
N MET A 5 -31.85 10.48 -2.17
CA MET A 5 -30.52 11.03 -1.91
C MET A 5 -30.47 12.38 -2.62
N LEU A 6 -30.65 13.44 -1.84
CA LEU A 6 -30.25 14.78 -2.22
C LEU A 6 -28.76 14.71 -2.58
N VAL A 7 -28.46 14.78 -3.87
CA VAL A 7 -27.10 15.05 -4.36
C VAL A 7 -26.78 16.47 -3.91
N GLN A 8 -26.17 16.58 -2.75
CA GLN A 8 -25.54 17.81 -2.28
C GLN A 8 -24.42 18.19 -3.27
N PRO A 9 -24.26 19.48 -3.61
CA PRO A 9 -23.18 19.92 -4.49
C PRO A 9 -21.81 19.63 -3.86
N PHE A 10 -20.86 19.26 -4.72
CA PHE A 10 -19.47 18.87 -4.46
C PHE A 10 -18.85 19.39 -3.16
N ASN A 11 -18.44 18.48 -2.27
CA ASN A 11 -17.39 18.79 -1.29
C ASN A 11 -16.04 18.82 -2.03
N THR A 12 -15.58 19.98 -2.46
CA THR A 12 -14.14 20.27 -2.33
C THR A 12 -13.98 20.76 -0.90
N PRO A 13 -13.14 20.11 -0.07
CA PRO A 13 -11.94 20.87 0.22
C PRO A 13 -10.77 19.98 0.63
N ARG A 14 -9.68 20.07 -0.12
CA ARG A 14 -8.40 20.24 0.54
C ARG A 14 -7.71 21.45 -0.05
N VAL A 15 -7.09 22.22 0.81
CA VAL A 15 -6.27 23.37 0.46
C VAL A 15 -4.92 22.89 -0.04
N THR A 16 -4.25 23.75 -0.80
CA THR A 16 -2.93 23.46 -1.34
C THR A 16 -1.97 23.13 -0.20
N LEU A 17 -1.22 22.04 -0.35
CA LEU A 17 -0.18 21.68 0.60
C LEU A 17 1.12 22.40 0.25
N ARG A 18 1.82 22.87 1.28
CA ARG A 18 3.19 23.38 1.15
C ARG A 18 4.09 22.74 2.21
N VAL A 19 5.37 22.67 1.89
CA VAL A 19 6.40 22.29 2.85
C VAL A 19 6.85 23.56 3.58
N SER A 20 6.96 23.48 4.91
CA SER A 20 7.47 24.56 5.76
C SER A 20 8.50 23.97 6.73
N GLY A 21 9.77 23.98 6.32
CA GLY A 21 10.81 23.20 7.00
C GLY A 21 10.45 21.71 7.02
N THR A 22 10.52 21.08 8.19
CA THR A 22 10.20 19.66 8.36
C THR A 22 8.70 19.35 8.36
N LYS A 23 7.84 20.37 8.22
CA LYS A 23 6.38 20.26 8.35
C LYS A 23 5.67 20.37 7.01
N ILE A 24 4.44 19.86 7.00
CA ILE A 24 3.52 20.00 5.88
C ILE A 24 2.32 20.77 6.38
N VAL A 25 2.04 21.88 5.70
CA VAL A 25 1.05 22.85 6.14
C VAL A 25 0.10 23.16 4.99
N GLU A 26 -1.09 23.59 5.36
CA GLU A 26 -2.07 24.16 4.45
C GLU A 26 -1.64 25.56 3.99
N GLU A 27 -2.25 26.05 2.91
CA GLU A 27 -2.05 27.41 2.36
C GLU A 27 -2.34 28.54 3.37
N ASN A 28 -3.19 28.28 4.37
CA ASN A 28 -3.52 29.22 5.46
C ASN A 28 -2.60 29.09 6.69
N ASP A 29 -1.43 28.47 6.52
CA ASP A 29 -0.44 28.18 7.57
C ASP A 29 -0.94 27.27 8.71
N LYS A 30 -2.12 26.67 8.53
CA LYS A 30 -2.59 25.62 9.43
C LYS A 30 -1.70 24.40 9.25
N GLU A 31 -0.99 24.05 10.31
CA GLU A 31 -0.23 22.82 10.35
C GLU A 31 -1.18 21.63 10.19
N ILE A 32 -0.88 20.75 9.24
CA ILE A 32 -1.62 19.52 9.10
C ILE A 32 -0.90 18.49 9.94
N TYR A 33 -1.68 17.73 10.72
CA TYR A 33 -1.21 16.46 11.23
C TYR A 33 -0.50 15.70 10.11
N SER A 34 0.73 15.27 10.36
CA SER A 34 1.53 14.40 9.50
C SER A 34 0.64 13.42 8.72
N SER A 35 0.95 13.14 7.45
CA SER A 35 0.09 12.24 6.66
C SER A 35 0.03 10.87 7.35
N ARG A 36 -1.15 10.51 7.88
CA ARG A 36 -1.42 9.27 8.61
C ARG A 36 -2.44 8.48 7.82
N GLY A 37 -2.05 7.28 7.41
CA GLY A 37 -2.78 6.54 6.40
C GLY A 37 -2.66 5.04 6.46
N ALA A 38 -3.19 4.44 5.40
CA ALA A 38 -3.00 3.04 5.06
C ALA A 38 -2.80 2.92 3.54
N GLY A 39 -2.01 1.93 3.13
CA GLY A 39 -1.81 1.58 1.72
C GLY A 39 -3.04 0.84 1.19
N MET A 40 -3.48 1.18 -0.01
CA MET A 40 -4.57 0.53 -0.70
C MET A 40 -4.01 -0.35 -1.83
N ASN A 41 -3.34 -1.44 -1.43
CA ASN A 41 -2.79 -2.42 -2.34
C ASN A 41 -3.76 -3.56 -2.62
N GLY A 42 -3.49 -4.34 -3.66
CA GLY A 42 -4.36 -5.43 -4.10
C GLY A 42 -5.36 -5.04 -5.17
N MET A 43 -5.46 -3.75 -5.51
CA MET A 43 -6.31 -3.24 -6.60
C MET A 43 -5.48 -2.88 -7.84
N LEU A 44 -4.70 -1.79 -7.79
CA LEU A 44 -3.90 -1.29 -8.92
C LEU A 44 -2.43 -1.72 -8.89
N ASN A 45 -2.06 -2.42 -7.83
CA ASN A 45 -0.85 -3.22 -7.74
C ASN A 45 -1.16 -4.44 -6.89
N MET A 46 -1.16 -5.62 -7.49
CA MET A 46 -1.49 -6.86 -6.80
C MET A 46 -0.24 -7.56 -6.28
N GLU A 47 -0.26 -7.91 -4.99
CA GLU A 47 0.76 -8.76 -4.37
C GLU A 47 0.15 -10.07 -3.89
N HIS A 48 0.96 -11.13 -3.98
CA HIS A 48 0.54 -12.50 -3.76
C HIS A 48 -0.02 -12.77 -2.34
N PHE A 49 0.47 -12.05 -1.33
CA PHE A 49 -0.03 -12.20 0.05
C PHE A 49 -1.30 -11.38 0.33
N ILE A 50 -1.56 -10.33 -0.46
CA ILE A 50 -2.74 -9.46 -0.34
C ILE A 50 -3.96 -10.06 -1.01
N THR A 51 -3.76 -10.70 -2.17
CA THR A 51 -4.82 -11.21 -3.04
C THR A 51 -4.85 -12.74 -3.10
N GLY A 52 -3.86 -13.41 -2.50
CA GLY A 52 -3.87 -14.86 -2.25
C GLY A 52 -3.32 -15.75 -3.36
N TYR A 53 -2.91 -15.21 -4.49
CA TYR A 53 -2.25 -15.97 -5.55
C TYR A 53 -0.75 -16.19 -5.26
N THR A 54 -0.01 -16.73 -6.22
CA THR A 54 1.45 -16.98 -6.17
C THR A 54 2.14 -16.27 -7.34
N GLY A 55 3.33 -15.73 -7.11
CA GLY A 55 4.07 -15.00 -8.15
C GLY A 55 3.68 -13.52 -8.22
N HIS A 56 4.05 -12.89 -9.32
CA HIS A 56 3.82 -11.48 -9.59
C HIS A 56 2.48 -11.24 -10.29
N GLU A 57 1.98 -10.00 -10.24
CA GLU A 57 0.71 -9.63 -10.89
C GLU A 57 0.66 -10.01 -12.38
N HIS A 58 1.75 -9.82 -13.13
CA HIS A 58 1.79 -10.12 -14.56
C HIS A 58 1.64 -11.62 -14.84
N GLU A 59 2.27 -12.47 -14.02
CA GLU A 59 2.15 -13.93 -14.12
C GLU A 59 0.71 -14.35 -13.80
N HIS A 60 0.12 -13.78 -12.75
CA HIS A 60 -1.28 -14.06 -12.40
C HIS A 60 -2.25 -13.67 -13.51
N ARG A 61 -2.11 -12.47 -14.10
CA ARG A 61 -2.94 -12.01 -15.21
C ARG A 61 -2.78 -12.91 -16.45
N ALA A 62 -1.55 -13.31 -16.77
CA ALA A 62 -1.27 -14.21 -17.90
C ALA A 62 -1.90 -15.59 -17.69
N THR A 63 -1.69 -16.20 -16.53
CA THR A 63 -2.28 -17.52 -16.20
C THR A 63 -3.81 -17.48 -16.18
N MET A 64 -4.42 -16.43 -15.62
CA MET A 64 -5.88 -16.29 -15.64
C MET A 64 -6.42 -16.16 -17.07
N THR A 65 -5.71 -15.44 -17.94
CA THR A 65 -6.06 -15.33 -19.37
C THR A 65 -5.93 -16.66 -20.10
N GLU A 66 -4.86 -17.41 -19.84
CA GLU A 66 -4.63 -18.74 -20.42
C GLU A 66 -5.73 -19.74 -20.01
N VAL A 67 -6.12 -19.74 -18.73
CA VAL A 67 -7.06 -20.73 -18.18
C VAL A 67 -8.52 -20.37 -18.46
N LEU A 68 -8.90 -19.10 -18.35
CA LEU A 68 -10.31 -18.67 -18.46
C LEU A 68 -10.66 -18.13 -19.85
N GLY A 69 -9.67 -17.82 -20.67
CA GLY A 69 -9.83 -16.98 -21.86
C GLY A 69 -9.89 -15.49 -21.50
N LYS A 70 -9.57 -14.64 -22.49
CA LYS A 70 -9.42 -13.19 -22.32
C LYS A 70 -10.65 -12.52 -21.70
N GLU A 71 -11.84 -12.78 -22.22
CA GLU A 71 -13.08 -12.13 -21.78
C GLU A 71 -13.41 -12.43 -20.31
N ASN A 72 -13.31 -13.70 -19.92
CA ASN A 72 -13.56 -14.11 -18.54
C ASN A 72 -12.48 -13.60 -17.58
N ALA A 73 -11.22 -13.57 -18.01
CA ALA A 73 -10.13 -13.01 -17.21
C ALA A 73 -10.32 -11.50 -16.99
N ASP A 74 -10.67 -10.75 -18.04
CA ASP A 74 -10.97 -9.32 -17.94
C ASP A 74 -12.17 -9.06 -17.02
N SER A 75 -13.24 -9.86 -17.16
CA SER A 75 -14.40 -9.79 -16.26
C SER A 75 -14.04 -10.12 -14.81
N PHE A 76 -13.18 -11.11 -14.58
CA PHE A 76 -12.70 -11.46 -13.25
C PHE A 76 -11.92 -10.31 -12.61
N PHE A 77 -10.95 -9.73 -13.32
CA PHE A 77 -10.15 -8.62 -12.78
C PHE A 77 -10.97 -7.35 -12.60
N THR A 78 -11.92 -7.08 -13.49
CA THR A 78 -12.87 -5.97 -13.35
C THR A 78 -13.69 -6.11 -12.07
N CYS A 79 -14.25 -7.31 -11.83
CA CYS A 79 -14.96 -7.63 -10.58
C CYS A 79 -14.04 -7.45 -9.36
N LEU A 80 -12.85 -8.05 -9.39
CA LEU A 80 -11.90 -7.99 -8.28
C LEU A 80 -11.54 -6.55 -7.93
N ILE A 81 -11.11 -5.75 -8.92
CA ILE A 81 -10.71 -4.35 -8.75
C ILE A 81 -11.87 -3.49 -8.25
N HIS A 82 -13.08 -3.67 -8.80
CA HIS A 82 -14.25 -2.92 -8.39
C HIS A 82 -14.61 -3.17 -6.92
N HIS A 83 -14.62 -4.44 -6.51
CA HIS A 83 -15.00 -4.79 -5.15
C HIS A 83 -13.88 -4.59 -4.12
N PHE A 84 -12.62 -4.51 -4.57
CA PHE A 84 -11.50 -4.15 -3.70
C PHE A 84 -11.67 -2.75 -3.12
N PHE A 85 -12.32 -1.83 -3.85
CA PHE A 85 -12.53 -0.47 -3.35
C PHE A 85 -13.84 0.13 -3.86
N THR A 86 -14.72 0.46 -2.92
CA THR A 86 -16.01 1.10 -3.15
C THR A 86 -16.13 2.38 -2.32
N GLU A 87 -17.19 3.16 -2.56
CA GLU A 87 -17.49 4.35 -1.74
C GLU A 87 -17.68 3.99 -0.25
N TYR A 88 -18.27 2.82 0.03
CA TYR A 88 -18.42 2.33 1.39
C TYR A 88 -17.08 2.16 2.10
N ASN A 89 -16.06 1.67 1.40
CA ASN A 89 -14.71 1.54 1.95
C ASN A 89 -14.14 2.90 2.33
N ALA A 90 -14.34 3.94 1.50
CA ALA A 90 -13.85 5.28 1.79
C ALA A 90 -14.55 5.93 2.99
N VAL A 91 -15.87 5.74 3.13
CA VAL A 91 -16.64 6.20 4.30
C VAL A 91 -16.13 5.52 5.58
N LEU A 92 -15.99 4.19 5.55
CA LEU A 92 -15.44 3.44 6.69
C LEU A 92 -14.02 3.91 7.01
N TYR A 93 -13.17 4.07 5.99
CA TYR A 93 -11.81 4.54 6.15
C TYR A 93 -11.75 5.93 6.80
N ALA A 94 -12.59 6.87 6.36
CA ALA A 94 -12.70 8.19 6.97
C ALA A 94 -13.13 8.12 8.44
N SER A 95 -14.06 7.23 8.78
CA SER A 95 -14.54 7.08 10.17
C SER A 95 -13.46 6.60 11.15
N LEU A 96 -12.37 5.98 10.65
CA LEU A 96 -11.24 5.53 11.46
C LEU A 96 -10.26 6.68 11.82
N GLY A 97 -10.40 7.85 11.20
CA GLY A 97 -9.55 9.03 11.45
C GLY A 97 -8.27 9.25 10.62
N PRO A 98 -7.84 8.38 9.66
CA PRO A 98 -6.79 8.72 8.70
C PRO A 98 -7.09 9.99 7.92
N ASN A 99 -6.03 10.75 7.61
CA ASN A 99 -6.14 11.93 6.76
C ASN A 99 -5.54 11.71 5.37
N CYS A 100 -4.94 10.56 5.07
CA CYS A 100 -4.31 10.33 3.78
C CYS A 100 -4.41 8.85 3.41
N VAL A 101 -4.56 8.55 2.12
CA VAL A 101 -4.44 7.19 1.58
C VAL A 101 -3.19 7.09 0.70
N TRP A 102 -2.50 5.95 0.77
CA TRP A 102 -1.47 5.58 -0.20
C TRP A 102 -2.08 4.70 -1.28
N VAL A 103 -1.91 5.10 -2.53
CA VAL A 103 -2.46 4.39 -3.70
C VAL A 103 -1.31 3.87 -4.55
N PRO A 104 -0.82 2.65 -4.27
CA PRO A 104 0.13 1.99 -5.13
C PRO A 104 -0.48 1.48 -6.42
N PHE A 105 0.18 1.78 -7.53
CA PHE A 105 -0.26 1.37 -8.86
C PHE A 105 0.90 0.93 -9.76
N ASN A 106 0.58 0.09 -10.73
CA ASN A 106 1.51 -0.48 -11.69
C ASN A 106 1.51 0.32 -13.01
N TYR A 107 2.68 0.60 -13.58
CA TYR A 107 2.79 1.29 -14.88
C TYR A 107 2.02 0.57 -16.01
N ARG A 108 1.80 -0.74 -15.89
CA ARG A 108 1.11 -1.57 -16.90
C ARG A 108 -0.36 -1.18 -17.11
N HIS A 109 -0.96 -0.41 -16.21
CA HIS A 109 -2.28 0.19 -16.46
C HIS A 109 -2.23 1.28 -17.54
N PHE A 110 -1.07 1.93 -17.69
CA PHE A 110 -0.87 3.10 -18.54
C PHE A 110 -0.14 2.78 -19.83
N MET A 111 0.69 1.74 -19.87
CA MET A 111 1.58 1.48 -21.01
C MET A 111 1.75 -0.01 -21.26
N ASP A 112 1.92 -0.36 -22.54
CA ASP A 112 2.36 -1.69 -22.95
C ASP A 112 3.89 -1.72 -23.07
N ILE A 113 4.49 -2.85 -22.72
CA ILE A 113 5.95 -3.01 -22.79
C ILE A 113 6.46 -2.91 -24.24
N ASP A 114 5.62 -3.31 -25.20
CA ASP A 114 5.95 -3.28 -26.63
C ASP A 114 5.67 -1.91 -27.28
N ASN A 115 5.02 -0.99 -26.56
CA ASN A 115 4.69 0.35 -27.06
C ASN A 115 4.73 1.41 -25.94
N THR A 116 5.94 1.72 -25.51
CA THR A 116 6.23 2.58 -24.35
C THR A 116 6.08 4.07 -24.64
N SER A 117 5.90 4.46 -25.91
CA SER A 117 5.67 5.86 -26.32
C SER A 117 4.20 6.28 -26.21
N VAL A 118 3.29 5.34 -25.94
CA VAL A 118 1.85 5.60 -25.87
C VAL A 118 1.34 5.39 -24.44
N ILE A 119 0.76 6.46 -23.88
CA ILE A 119 0.06 6.41 -22.60
C ILE A 119 -1.44 6.20 -22.84
N LYS A 120 -1.96 5.11 -22.29
CA LYS A 120 -3.37 4.74 -22.31
C LYS A 120 -4.16 5.63 -21.36
N LYS A 121 -5.08 6.41 -21.91
CA LYS A 121 -6.02 7.23 -21.12
C LYS A 121 -6.89 6.39 -20.18
N SER A 122 -7.25 5.17 -20.59
CA SER A 122 -8.01 4.23 -19.76
C SER A 122 -7.27 3.80 -18.49
N GLY A 123 -5.94 3.95 -18.43
CA GLY A 123 -5.15 3.68 -17.22
C GLY A 123 -5.48 4.63 -16.07
N TYR A 124 -5.93 5.86 -16.37
CA TYR A 124 -6.26 6.87 -15.36
C TYR A 124 -7.63 6.63 -14.73
N GLU A 125 -8.58 6.00 -15.43
CA GLU A 125 -9.95 5.79 -14.94
C GLU A 125 -10.05 5.20 -13.52
N PRO A 126 -9.32 4.13 -13.16
CA PRO A 126 -9.36 3.62 -11.78
C PRO A 126 -8.71 4.57 -10.77
N LEU A 127 -7.62 5.27 -11.12
CA LEU A 127 -6.99 6.27 -10.23
C LEU A 127 -7.92 7.46 -10.01
N ASP A 128 -8.54 7.97 -11.06
CA ASP A 128 -9.49 9.08 -11.02
C ASP A 128 -10.70 8.72 -10.16
N ARG A 129 -11.21 7.49 -10.29
CA ARG A 129 -12.26 6.97 -9.42
C ARG A 129 -11.83 6.99 -7.95
N ILE A 130 -10.61 6.56 -7.63
CA ILE A 130 -10.09 6.55 -6.25
C ILE A 130 -9.99 7.97 -5.71
N VAL A 131 -9.32 8.86 -6.45
CA VAL A 131 -9.15 10.27 -6.09
C VAL A 131 -10.52 10.93 -5.89
N HIS A 132 -11.47 10.69 -6.78
CA HIS A 132 -12.82 11.23 -6.71
C HIS A 132 -13.59 10.75 -5.46
N ILE A 133 -13.52 9.46 -5.14
CA ILE A 133 -14.21 8.91 -3.96
C ILE A 133 -13.61 9.46 -2.67
N TYR A 134 -12.27 9.52 -2.56
CA TYR A 134 -11.60 10.07 -1.38
C TYR A 134 -11.75 11.59 -1.25
N ALA A 135 -11.92 12.31 -2.35
CA ALA A 135 -12.25 13.73 -2.34
C ALA A 135 -13.55 14.00 -1.55
N LYS A 136 -14.60 13.20 -1.77
CA LYS A 136 -15.89 13.31 -1.07
C LYS A 136 -15.76 13.14 0.45
N GLN A 137 -14.79 12.36 0.88
CA GLN A 137 -14.50 12.08 2.29
C GLN A 137 -13.45 13.03 2.88
N ASN A 138 -13.00 14.03 2.10
CA ASN A 138 -11.91 14.92 2.48
C ASN A 138 -10.68 14.12 2.91
N ILE A 139 -10.11 13.28 2.02
CA ILE A 139 -8.90 12.46 2.24
C ILE A 139 -7.87 12.72 1.13
N TYR A 140 -6.61 13.03 1.49
CA TYR A 140 -5.52 13.24 0.53
C TYR A 140 -5.14 11.88 -0.07
N ALA A 141 -4.82 11.85 -1.36
CA ALA A 141 -4.22 10.70 -2.02
C ALA A 141 -2.73 10.97 -2.25
N ILE A 142 -1.89 9.98 -1.98
CA ILE A 142 -0.51 9.96 -2.46
C ILE A 142 -0.41 8.83 -3.46
N LEU A 143 -0.05 9.20 -4.69
CA LEU A 143 0.04 8.29 -5.82
C LEU A 143 1.42 7.67 -5.83
N ASP A 144 1.50 6.35 -5.67
CA ASP A 144 2.74 5.60 -5.56
C ASP A 144 2.96 4.71 -6.79
N LEU A 145 3.90 5.11 -7.64
CA LEU A 145 4.30 4.33 -8.80
C LEU A 145 5.13 3.14 -8.32
N HIS A 146 4.43 2.04 -8.06
CA HIS A 146 4.94 0.92 -7.29
C HIS A 146 5.81 -0.03 -8.09
N VAL A 147 5.52 -0.10 -9.39
CA VAL A 147 6.31 -0.84 -10.37
C VAL A 147 6.58 0.15 -11.49
N ILE A 148 7.86 0.36 -11.78
CA ILE A 148 8.31 1.16 -12.91
C ILE A 148 8.64 0.25 -14.10
N LEU A 149 8.46 0.77 -15.30
CA LEU A 149 9.07 0.17 -16.47
C LEU A 149 10.59 0.32 -16.29
N ASP A 150 11.27 -0.83 -16.25
CA ASP A 150 12.73 -0.97 -16.17
C ASP A 150 13.41 -1.03 -14.80
N SER A 151 13.15 -2.10 -14.03
CA SER A 151 14.01 -2.49 -12.90
C SER A 151 15.25 -3.31 -13.32
N ARG A 152 15.64 -3.34 -14.61
CA ARG A 152 16.68 -4.26 -15.12
C ARG A 152 17.70 -3.67 -16.13
N ASN A 153 17.57 -2.45 -16.63
CA ASN A 153 18.42 -1.88 -17.67
C ASN A 153 19.07 -0.59 -17.16
N GLN A 154 20.33 -0.70 -16.72
CA GLN A 154 21.14 0.43 -16.23
C GLN A 154 21.74 1.27 -17.38
N GLY A 155 20.96 1.54 -18.43
CA GLY A 155 21.38 2.33 -19.60
C GLY A 155 20.91 3.78 -19.53
N TRP A 156 21.67 4.71 -20.13
CA TRP A 156 21.40 6.17 -20.14
C TRP A 156 20.07 6.62 -20.78
N ASN A 157 19.22 5.70 -21.25
CA ASN A 157 17.95 5.96 -21.95
C ASN A 157 16.72 5.48 -21.14
N CYS A 158 16.71 5.67 -19.82
CA CYS A 158 15.56 5.36 -18.97
C CYS A 158 14.37 6.28 -19.29
N ASN A 159 13.53 5.93 -20.27
CA ASN A 159 12.32 6.68 -20.63
C ASN A 159 11.16 6.53 -19.60
N SER A 160 11.46 6.34 -18.31
CA SER A 160 10.45 6.33 -17.24
C SER A 160 9.87 7.72 -16.96
N ASP A 161 10.54 8.78 -17.43
CA ASP A 161 10.13 10.18 -17.27
C ASP A 161 8.78 10.49 -17.95
N ILE A 162 8.50 9.87 -19.11
CA ILE A 162 7.25 10.09 -19.86
C ILE A 162 6.01 9.76 -19.00
N SER A 163 6.07 8.68 -18.22
CA SER A 163 4.95 8.28 -17.36
C SER A 163 4.75 9.22 -16.16
N ARG A 164 5.85 9.78 -15.63
CA ARG A 164 5.83 10.65 -14.44
C ARG A 164 5.34 12.05 -14.80
N GLU A 165 5.82 12.60 -15.91
CA GLU A 165 5.37 13.89 -16.43
C GLU A 165 3.90 13.84 -16.81
N ALA A 166 3.46 12.79 -17.50
CA ALA A 166 2.05 12.63 -17.87
C ALA A 166 1.13 12.51 -16.65
N LEU A 167 1.56 11.79 -15.60
CA LEU A 167 0.80 11.70 -14.35
C LEU A 167 0.68 13.06 -13.66
N ALA A 168 1.78 13.81 -13.59
CA ALA A 168 1.79 15.16 -13.01
C ALA A 168 0.92 16.13 -13.82
N CYS A 169 0.96 16.07 -15.16
CA CYS A 169 0.13 16.85 -16.05
C CYS A 169 -1.36 16.51 -15.90
N HIS A 170 -1.72 15.22 -15.75
CA HIS A 170 -3.11 14.80 -15.58
C HIS A 170 -3.73 15.32 -14.28
N TYR A 171 -2.95 15.36 -13.20
CA TYR A 171 -3.40 15.79 -11.87
C TYR A 171 -2.97 17.22 -11.51
N VAL A 172 -2.50 18.02 -12.47
CA VAL A 172 -2.09 19.40 -12.21
C VAL A 172 -3.27 20.20 -11.62
N GLY A 173 -3.01 20.90 -10.51
CA GLY A 173 -4.04 21.66 -9.79
C GLY A 173 -5.05 20.82 -8.99
N ASN A 174 -4.97 19.48 -9.04
CA ASN A 174 -5.82 18.63 -8.22
C ASN A 174 -5.35 18.64 -6.76
N LYS A 175 -6.11 19.32 -5.89
CA LYS A 175 -5.76 19.51 -4.47
C LYS A 175 -5.89 18.24 -3.62
N VAL A 176 -6.51 17.18 -4.13
CA VAL A 176 -6.65 15.89 -3.42
C VAL A 176 -5.37 15.09 -3.54
N VAL A 177 -4.65 15.21 -4.67
CA VAL A 177 -3.35 14.56 -4.86
C VAL A 177 -2.29 15.35 -4.09
N ALA A 178 -1.95 14.86 -2.90
CA ALA A 178 -1.03 15.53 -2.00
C ALA A 178 0.43 15.38 -2.43
N ARG A 179 0.81 14.19 -2.91
CA ARG A 179 2.19 13.85 -3.27
C ARG A 179 2.23 12.74 -4.32
N TYR A 180 3.38 12.62 -4.97
CA TYR A 180 3.73 11.53 -5.84
C TYR A 180 4.93 10.80 -5.25
N ASN A 181 4.85 9.47 -5.09
CA ASN A 181 6.03 8.64 -4.89
C ASN A 181 6.43 8.05 -6.25
N PRO A 182 7.46 8.60 -6.91
CA PRO A 182 7.80 8.22 -8.28
C PRO A 182 8.48 6.86 -8.39
N LEU A 183 9.01 6.33 -7.28
CA LEU A 183 9.72 5.07 -7.24
C LEU A 183 9.57 4.43 -5.85
N ASN A 184 8.93 3.26 -5.80
CA ASN A 184 8.84 2.48 -4.58
C ASN A 184 10.11 1.65 -4.33
N GLU A 185 10.65 1.71 -3.10
CA GLU A 185 11.67 0.82 -2.53
C GLU A 185 12.77 0.35 -3.52
N PRO A 186 13.66 1.24 -3.97
CA PRO A 186 14.81 0.80 -4.74
C PRO A 186 15.65 -0.18 -3.90
N ALA A 187 15.83 -1.40 -4.42
CA ALA A 187 16.58 -2.48 -3.78
C ALA A 187 17.83 -2.83 -4.58
N ASP A 188 18.90 -3.22 -3.87
CA ASP A 188 20.10 -3.79 -4.45
C ASP A 188 19.86 -5.28 -4.75
N PRO A 189 20.03 -5.75 -6.01
CA PRO A 189 19.79 -7.15 -6.39
C PRO A 189 20.52 -8.18 -5.51
N GLU A 190 21.69 -7.80 -4.96
CA GLU A 190 22.53 -8.72 -4.18
C GLU A 190 22.15 -8.79 -2.70
N ASN A 191 21.30 -7.89 -2.19
CA ASN A 191 20.85 -7.83 -0.78
C ASN A 191 21.98 -7.79 0.29
N ILE A 192 23.23 -7.56 -0.09
CA ILE A 192 24.41 -7.68 0.78
C ILE A 192 24.61 -6.48 1.74
N ARG A 193 23.90 -5.37 1.54
CA ARG A 193 24.15 -4.11 2.29
C ARG A 193 23.14 -3.81 3.41
N LEU A 194 22.12 -4.65 3.59
CA LEU A 194 20.89 -4.19 4.25
C LEU A 194 20.80 -4.48 5.76
N ILE A 195 21.33 -5.60 6.25
CA ILE A 195 21.04 -6.07 7.63
C ILE A 195 21.86 -5.31 8.69
N ALA A 196 23.11 -4.95 8.40
CA ALA A 196 23.96 -4.19 9.33
C ALA A 196 23.56 -2.71 9.48
N TRP A 197 22.58 -2.23 8.70
CA TRP A 197 22.31 -0.80 8.54
C TRP A 197 20.99 -0.33 9.19
N LEU A 198 20.07 -1.22 9.58
CA LEU A 198 18.65 -0.84 9.82
C LEU A 198 18.41 0.09 11.02
N GLN A 199 19.06 -0.10 12.17
CA GLN A 199 18.86 0.79 13.34
C GLN A 199 19.59 2.12 13.20
N HIS A 200 20.85 2.11 12.75
CA HIS A 200 21.58 3.35 12.44
C HIS A 200 20.99 4.09 11.23
N SER A 201 20.31 3.40 10.32
CA SER A 201 19.69 4.00 9.14
C SER A 201 18.56 4.94 9.50
N LEU A 202 17.67 4.57 10.42
CA LEU A 202 16.46 5.35 10.66
C LEU A 202 16.82 6.71 11.27
N LEU A 203 17.60 6.68 12.35
CA LEU A 203 18.08 7.90 13.03
C LEU A 203 18.98 8.73 12.11
N ARG A 204 19.88 8.11 11.33
CA ARG A 204 20.71 8.84 10.37
C ARG A 204 19.88 9.49 9.25
N LYS A 205 18.88 8.78 8.71
CA LYS A 205 17.99 9.33 7.67
C LYS A 205 17.16 10.47 8.24
N GLU A 206 16.62 10.30 9.44
CA GLU A 206 15.90 11.35 10.14
C GLU A 206 16.78 12.58 10.38
N GLU A 207 17.97 12.42 10.96
CA GLU A 207 18.93 13.51 11.19
C GLU A 207 19.31 14.22 9.88
N PHE A 208 19.56 13.47 8.80
CA PHE A 208 19.85 14.02 7.48
C PHE A 208 18.67 14.85 6.93
N MET A 209 17.46 14.30 6.99
CA MET A 209 16.25 14.95 6.48
C MET A 209 15.88 16.18 7.31
N GLN A 210 16.09 16.13 8.64
CA GLN A 210 15.92 17.28 9.52
C GLN A 210 16.92 18.40 9.20
N LYS A 211 18.22 18.07 9.02
CA LYS A 211 19.24 19.04 8.60
C LYS A 211 18.93 19.66 7.24
N ALA A 212 18.37 18.87 6.32
CA ALA A 212 17.95 19.33 5.01
C ALA A 212 16.62 20.12 5.05
N GLY A 213 15.95 20.21 6.20
CA GLY A 213 14.70 20.94 6.36
C GLY A 213 13.55 20.33 5.52
N VAL A 214 13.54 19.00 5.36
CA VAL A 214 12.50 18.30 4.59
C VAL A 214 11.66 17.37 5.47
N PRO A 215 10.36 17.17 5.17
CA PRO A 215 9.51 16.26 5.94
C PRO A 215 9.95 14.80 5.84
N VAL A 216 9.87 14.08 6.95
CA VAL A 216 10.15 12.64 7.02
C VAL A 216 8.85 11.83 6.94
N SER A 217 8.87 10.72 6.19
CA SER A 217 7.75 9.80 6.06
C SER A 217 8.22 8.35 6.11
N ASN A 218 7.59 7.52 6.95
CA ASN A 218 7.72 6.06 6.87
C ASN A 218 6.67 5.49 5.90
N SER A 219 7.13 5.08 4.71
CA SER A 219 6.25 4.73 3.61
C SER A 219 5.56 3.36 3.69
N LYS A 220 6.03 2.44 4.53
CA LYS A 220 5.34 1.15 4.76
C LYS A 220 5.73 0.57 6.12
N GLN A 221 4.73 0.23 6.90
CA GLN A 221 4.88 -0.51 8.15
C GLN A 221 3.61 -1.31 8.42
N GLY A 222 3.65 -2.38 9.21
CA GLY A 222 2.41 -3.06 9.54
C GLY A 222 2.57 -4.28 10.40
N LEU A 223 1.43 -4.75 10.88
CA LEU A 223 1.31 -6.00 11.62
C LEU A 223 0.89 -7.11 10.67
N ILE A 224 1.38 -8.32 10.92
CA ILE A 224 0.72 -9.52 10.41
C ILE A 224 -0.31 -9.92 11.46
N TYR A 225 -1.56 -10.15 11.10
CA TYR A 225 -2.58 -10.58 12.05
C TYR A 225 -2.60 -12.10 12.17
N ARG A 226 -2.80 -12.60 13.39
CA ARG A 226 -3.18 -14.00 13.61
C ARG A 226 -4.67 -14.15 13.38
N ASP A 227 -5.02 -15.13 12.56
CA ASP A 227 -6.39 -15.46 12.22
C ASP A 227 -7.00 -16.38 13.30
N SER A 228 -7.99 -15.87 14.03
CA SER A 228 -8.70 -16.58 15.09
C SER A 228 -9.42 -17.84 14.61
N ARG A 229 -9.71 -17.96 13.31
CA ARG A 229 -10.29 -19.18 12.71
C ARG A 229 -9.31 -20.34 12.69
N THR A 230 -8.01 -20.06 12.80
CA THR A 230 -6.95 -21.06 12.63
C THR A 230 -5.95 -21.11 13.78
N ASP A 231 -6.06 -20.20 14.74
CA ASP A 231 -5.16 -20.09 15.90
C ASP A 231 -5.96 -19.64 17.13
N LEU A 232 -6.08 -20.52 18.12
CA LEU A 232 -6.79 -20.26 19.38
C LEU A 232 -6.13 -19.13 20.20
N ASN A 233 -4.83 -18.90 20.02
CA ASN A 233 -4.07 -17.85 20.70
C ASN A 233 -3.98 -16.57 19.86
N ALA A 234 -4.78 -16.45 18.80
CA ALA A 234 -4.75 -15.29 17.91
C ALA A 234 -5.00 -13.98 18.66
N ALA A 235 -5.97 -13.95 19.58
CA ALA A 235 -6.30 -12.75 20.35
C ALA A 235 -5.11 -12.24 21.18
N ALA A 236 -4.52 -13.12 22.00
CA ALA A 236 -3.37 -12.77 22.83
C ALA A 236 -2.15 -12.36 22.00
N THR A 237 -1.93 -13.02 20.85
CA THR A 237 -0.83 -12.67 19.95
C THR A 237 -1.05 -11.31 19.29
N ASN A 238 -2.27 -11.03 18.82
CA ASN A 238 -2.62 -9.77 18.20
C ASN A 238 -2.58 -8.62 19.22
N GLU A 239 -2.97 -8.86 20.47
CA GLU A 239 -2.88 -7.86 21.55
C GLU A 239 -1.44 -7.38 21.78
N LYS A 240 -0.47 -8.30 21.87
CA LYS A 240 0.97 -7.94 21.96
C LYS A 240 1.43 -7.12 20.75
N ARG A 241 0.97 -7.48 19.56
CA ARG A 241 1.29 -6.77 18.30
C ARG A 241 0.69 -5.36 18.27
N PHE A 242 -0.54 -5.21 18.76
CA PHE A 242 -1.18 -3.90 18.91
C PHE A 242 -0.44 -3.03 19.92
N ALA A 243 0.01 -3.58 21.04
CA ALA A 243 0.83 -2.86 22.01
C ALA A 243 2.13 -2.34 21.36
N LEU A 244 2.86 -3.20 20.65
CA LEU A 244 4.08 -2.80 19.94
C LEU A 244 3.82 -1.72 18.87
N LEU A 245 2.72 -1.83 18.11
CA LEU A 245 2.34 -0.80 17.15
C LEU A 245 2.04 0.54 17.83
N LYS A 246 1.36 0.53 18.98
CA LYS A 246 1.09 1.75 19.76
C LYS A 246 2.39 2.45 20.18
N GLU A 247 3.37 1.69 20.69
CA GLU A 247 4.69 2.24 21.05
C GLU A 247 5.39 2.86 19.84
N GLN A 248 5.38 2.18 18.69
CA GLN A 248 5.97 2.71 17.46
C GLN A 248 5.29 3.99 16.97
N LEU A 249 3.96 4.07 17.05
CA LEU A 249 3.22 5.27 16.70
C LEU A 249 3.47 6.43 17.68
N ALA A 250 3.71 6.13 18.96
CA ALA A 250 4.11 7.13 19.95
C ALA A 250 5.47 7.75 19.60
N ILE A 251 6.47 6.92 19.24
CA ILE A 251 7.79 7.40 18.77
C ILE A 251 7.66 8.34 17.58
N TYR A 252 6.78 8.03 16.61
CA TYR A 252 6.55 8.90 15.46
C TYR A 252 5.90 10.24 15.81
N CYS A 253 5.09 10.27 16.86
CA CYS A 253 4.54 11.51 17.39
C CYS A 253 5.61 12.34 18.13
N GLU A 254 6.49 11.67 18.90
CA GLU A 254 7.54 12.31 19.70
C GLU A 254 8.65 12.93 18.86
N ILE A 255 9.15 12.22 17.83
CA ILE A 255 10.15 12.74 16.88
C ILE A 255 9.67 14.05 16.23
N GLY A 256 8.36 14.25 16.19
CA GLY A 256 7.74 15.49 15.72
C GLY A 256 7.70 16.67 16.67
N GLY A 257 8.33 16.60 17.84
CA GLY A 257 8.33 17.68 18.82
C GLY A 257 7.12 17.69 19.77
N GLY A 258 6.45 16.54 19.97
CA GLY A 258 5.53 16.27 21.10
C GLY A 258 4.19 17.01 21.12
N GLY A 259 4.03 18.11 20.38
CA GLY A 259 2.78 18.86 20.31
C GLY A 259 1.97 18.47 19.09
N GLY A 260 1.24 17.34 19.12
CA GLY A 260 0.10 16.98 18.25
C GLY A 260 0.26 16.97 16.71
N SER A 261 0.82 18.02 16.12
CA SER A 261 0.87 18.38 14.71
C SER A 261 2.20 18.08 14.00
N GLY A 262 3.31 17.84 14.72
CA GLY A 262 4.65 17.78 14.12
C GLY A 262 5.24 16.39 13.78
N GLY A 263 4.52 15.28 13.92
CA GLY A 263 5.06 13.89 13.81
C GLY A 263 5.63 13.46 12.44
N ILE A 264 6.27 12.29 12.40
CA ILE A 264 6.61 11.61 11.13
C ILE A 264 5.32 11.20 10.40
N SER A 265 5.26 11.43 9.08
CA SER A 265 4.17 10.89 8.25
C SER A 265 4.30 9.37 8.15
N TRP A 266 3.21 8.62 8.18
CA TRP A 266 3.26 7.15 8.09
C TRP A 266 2.02 6.56 7.44
N SER A 267 2.16 5.33 6.94
CA SER A 267 1.02 4.53 6.51
C SER A 267 1.17 3.07 6.92
N ILE A 268 0.05 2.48 7.30
CA ILE A 268 -0.03 1.05 7.59
C ILE A 268 -0.21 0.27 6.29
N TRP A 269 0.57 -0.79 6.13
CA TRP A 269 0.41 -1.83 5.14
C TRP A 269 -0.39 -2.98 5.77
N LEU A 270 -1.69 -3.09 5.48
CA LEU A 270 -2.45 -2.33 4.49
C LEU A 270 -3.91 -2.13 4.90
N TYR A 271 -4.64 -1.28 4.18
CA TYR A 271 -6.05 -1.01 4.47
C TYR A 271 -6.88 -2.29 4.35
N ASN A 272 -6.80 -2.99 3.20
CA ASN A 272 -7.63 -4.15 2.95
C ASN A 272 -6.92 -5.28 2.22
N ASP A 273 -7.31 -6.51 2.55
CA ASP A 273 -6.85 -7.71 1.86
C ASP A 273 -7.82 -8.87 2.02
N ILE A 274 -7.41 -10.07 1.63
CA ILE A 274 -8.21 -11.29 1.77
C ILE A 274 -8.06 -12.02 3.12
N GLY A 275 -7.60 -11.34 4.18
CA GLY A 275 -7.50 -11.88 5.54
C GLY A 275 -6.08 -12.16 6.05
N TYR A 276 -5.09 -11.32 5.77
CA TYR A 276 -3.70 -11.54 6.22
C TYR A 276 -3.10 -10.36 7.03
N GLN A 277 -2.92 -9.21 6.41
CA GLN A 277 -2.35 -7.95 6.95
C GLN A 277 -3.32 -6.76 6.84
N GLY A 278 -4.48 -6.93 6.20
CA GLY A 278 -5.47 -5.87 6.04
C GLY A 278 -6.09 -5.45 7.38
N MET A 279 -6.28 -4.14 7.57
CA MET A 279 -7.09 -3.60 8.68
C MET A 279 -8.56 -4.00 8.53
N VAL A 280 -9.05 -4.08 7.29
CA VAL A 280 -10.35 -4.63 6.93
C VAL A 280 -10.17 -5.75 5.91
N TYR A 281 -11.17 -6.60 5.76
CA TYR A 281 -11.12 -7.72 4.82
C TYR A 281 -12.13 -7.56 3.70
N LEU A 282 -11.74 -7.99 2.51
CA LEU A 282 -12.64 -8.14 1.38
C LEU A 282 -13.72 -9.17 1.73
N ASP A 283 -14.96 -8.89 1.34
CA ASP A 283 -16.04 -9.88 1.48
C ASP A 283 -15.72 -11.10 0.61
N LEU A 284 -15.49 -12.23 1.27
CA LEU A 284 -15.10 -13.46 0.59
C LEU A 284 -16.25 -14.05 -0.23
N GLU A 285 -17.50 -13.63 0.00
CA GLU A 285 -18.69 -14.11 -0.70
C GLU A 285 -18.95 -13.40 -2.05
N ILE A 286 -18.13 -12.42 -2.42
CA ILE A 286 -18.15 -11.83 -3.77
C ILE A 286 -17.93 -12.92 -4.82
N ALA A 287 -18.72 -12.90 -5.89
CA ALA A 287 -18.76 -13.95 -6.91
C ALA A 287 -17.39 -14.30 -7.49
N CYS A 288 -16.57 -13.30 -7.86
CA CYS A 288 -15.22 -13.55 -8.38
C CYS A 288 -14.28 -14.14 -7.33
N ILE A 289 -14.36 -13.74 -6.05
CA ILE A 289 -13.55 -14.35 -4.97
C ILE A 289 -13.98 -15.79 -4.71
N ARG A 290 -15.29 -16.06 -4.68
CA ARG A 290 -15.83 -17.40 -4.51
C ARG A 290 -15.36 -18.36 -5.60
N LEU A 291 -15.24 -17.88 -6.84
CA LEU A 291 -14.74 -18.65 -7.98
C LEU A 291 -13.31 -19.17 -7.74
N VAL A 292 -12.42 -18.33 -7.21
CA VAL A 292 -11.00 -18.68 -7.00
C VAL A 292 -10.69 -19.20 -5.59
N ARG A 293 -11.66 -19.14 -4.66
CA ARG A 293 -11.48 -19.52 -3.24
C ARG A 293 -10.86 -20.91 -3.05
N PRO A 294 -11.33 -21.99 -3.72
CA PRO A 294 -10.75 -23.32 -3.51
C PRO A 294 -9.26 -23.38 -3.88
N PHE A 295 -8.85 -22.61 -4.89
CA PHE A 295 -7.44 -22.51 -5.29
C PHE A 295 -6.63 -21.73 -4.25
N VAL A 296 -7.12 -20.58 -3.80
CA VAL A 296 -6.46 -19.75 -2.77
C VAL A 296 -6.27 -20.54 -1.47
N GLU A 297 -7.28 -21.29 -1.03
CA GLU A 297 -7.22 -22.15 0.16
C GLU A 297 -6.18 -23.28 0.00
N LYS A 298 -6.16 -23.94 -1.16
CA LYS A 298 -5.14 -24.95 -1.49
C LYS A 298 -3.73 -24.37 -1.41
N GLN A 299 -3.51 -23.17 -1.95
CA GLN A 299 -2.23 -22.48 -1.89
C GLN A 299 -1.83 -22.09 -0.46
N ARG A 300 -2.77 -21.58 0.34
CA ARG A 300 -2.55 -21.28 1.76
C ARG A 300 -2.13 -22.52 2.54
N ARG A 301 -2.82 -23.66 2.32
CA ARG A 301 -2.47 -24.94 2.94
C ARG A 301 -1.06 -25.40 2.56
N ARG A 302 -0.68 -25.31 1.28
CA ARG A 302 0.67 -25.64 0.80
C ARG A 302 1.74 -24.77 1.46
N ARG A 303 1.54 -23.44 1.50
CA ARG A 303 2.46 -22.51 2.16
C ARG A 303 2.64 -22.83 3.64
N ARG A 304 1.57 -23.17 4.35
CA ARG A 304 1.65 -23.62 5.76
C ARG A 304 2.47 -24.89 5.91
N LEU A 305 2.26 -25.87 5.04
CA LEU A 305 2.99 -27.15 5.06
C LEU A 305 4.49 -26.93 4.79
N VAL A 306 4.85 -26.14 3.77
CA VAL A 306 6.25 -25.80 3.47
C VAL A 306 6.92 -25.10 4.65
N ARG A 307 6.25 -24.12 5.27
CA ARG A 307 6.77 -23.43 6.47
C ARG A 307 6.91 -24.35 7.68
N ALA A 308 6.06 -25.38 7.81
CA ALA A 308 6.15 -26.36 8.87
C ALA A 308 7.33 -27.31 8.64
N LEU A 309 7.52 -27.77 7.39
CA LEU A 309 8.67 -28.60 7.00
C LEU A 309 10.00 -27.86 7.19
N GLN A 310 10.08 -26.59 6.79
CA GLN A 310 11.27 -25.75 6.99
C GLN A 310 11.61 -25.57 8.48
N ARG A 311 10.59 -25.38 9.33
CA ARG A 311 10.78 -25.30 10.79
C ARG A 311 11.19 -26.63 11.41
N GLY A 312 10.63 -27.73 10.92
CA GLY A 312 11.04 -29.09 11.33
C GLY A 312 12.48 -29.41 10.95
N ALA A 313 12.93 -28.96 9.76
CA ALA A 313 14.31 -29.13 9.30
C ALA A 313 15.33 -28.25 10.05
N GLN A 314 14.92 -27.08 10.56
CA GLN A 314 15.78 -26.23 11.39
C GLN A 314 15.87 -26.70 12.86
N GLY A 315 15.01 -27.63 13.29
CA GLY A 315 14.96 -28.14 14.66
C GLY A 315 16.07 -29.14 15.04
N SER A 316 17.00 -29.47 14.14
CA SER A 316 18.11 -30.41 14.41
C SER A 316 19.49 -29.75 14.60
N GLY A 317 19.56 -28.42 14.65
CA GLY A 317 20.79 -27.68 14.94
C GLY A 317 20.61 -26.78 16.16
N ALA A 318 21.40 -27.00 17.20
CA ALA A 318 21.41 -26.15 18.40
C ALA A 318 21.79 -24.70 18.03
N GLY A 319 20.96 -23.72 18.44
CA GLY A 319 21.35 -22.31 18.45
C GLY A 319 20.23 -21.30 18.23
N VAL A 320 19.88 -20.59 19.31
CA VAL A 320 19.08 -19.35 19.41
C VAL A 320 17.56 -19.49 19.21
N PRO A 321 16.72 -19.12 20.21
CA PRO A 321 15.28 -19.09 20.03
C PRO A 321 14.93 -18.03 18.99
N ALA A 322 14.22 -18.44 17.94
CA ALA A 322 13.65 -17.53 16.96
C ALA A 322 12.69 -16.57 17.68
N GLY A 323 13.19 -15.36 17.98
CA GLY A 323 12.37 -14.28 18.51
C GLY A 323 11.15 -14.08 17.62
N GLU A 324 9.99 -13.93 18.25
CA GLU A 324 8.72 -13.58 17.60
C GLU A 324 8.89 -12.29 16.78
N GLN A 325 9.28 -12.41 15.50
CA GLN A 325 9.28 -11.29 14.57
C GLN A 325 7.82 -10.95 14.23
N GLY A 326 7.22 -10.13 15.10
CA GLY A 326 5.84 -9.64 15.02
C GLY A 326 5.66 -8.37 14.20
N PHE A 327 6.76 -7.81 13.67
CA PHE A 327 6.80 -6.58 12.89
C PHE A 327 7.64 -6.81 11.63
N VAL A 328 7.13 -6.40 10.47
CA VAL A 328 7.91 -6.40 9.22
C VAL A 328 8.05 -4.93 8.80
N PHE A 329 9.29 -4.42 8.82
CA PHE A 329 9.63 -3.29 7.97
C PHE A 329 9.69 -3.83 6.55
N LEU A 330 8.65 -3.58 5.76
CA LEU A 330 8.65 -3.83 4.33
C LEU A 330 9.56 -2.75 3.71
N GLY A 331 10.86 -2.97 3.81
CA GLY A 331 11.91 -2.12 3.24
C GLY A 331 13.10 -2.95 2.76
N ALA A 332 12.88 -4.24 2.57
CA ALA A 332 13.86 -5.24 2.19
C ALA A 332 13.13 -6.31 1.37
N GLY A 333 13.64 -6.61 0.19
CA GLY A 333 12.99 -7.39 -0.86
C GLY A 333 12.23 -8.64 -0.41
N VAL A 334 11.11 -8.86 -1.08
CA VAL A 334 10.54 -10.20 -1.28
C VAL A 334 11.02 -10.74 -2.61
#